data_AF-A0A1F5K4I9-F1
#
_entry.id   AF-A0A1F5K4I9-F1
#
_cell.length_a   1.000
_cell.length_b   1.000
_cell.length_c   1.000
_cell.angle_alpha   90.00
_cell.angle_beta   90.00
_cell.angle_gamma   90.00
#
_symmetry.space_group_name_H-M   'P 1'
#
loop_
_entity.id
_entity.type
_entity.pdbx_description
1 polymer ?
#
loop_
_entity_poly.entity_id
_entity_poly.type
_entity_poly.pdbx_seq_one_letter_code
_entity_poly.pdbx_strand_id
1 'polypeptide(L)'
;MLTKKLIALLLTPILLINMPALAVENVERDTPKIESRQMDKRAEVLQGYLAKYNSPMQYQAQDFIDAADASGMDWKLLPAIAGVESTFGKFIPGGYNAWGWGVYGNQAIYFKSWREGMFTVSAGLRKNYINRGLTDPASINRMYSTSSKWSTNVTFFLNDMEKFEAQYERKRGQAASMHLIAQAAGQSAQLAMSR
;
A
#
# COMPACT_ATOMS: atom_id res chain seq x y z
N MET A 1 33.05 -63.56 66.14
CA MET A 1 32.59 -62.57 67.15
C MET A 1 33.27 -61.24 66.87
N LEU A 2 32.47 -60.17 66.86
CA LEU A 2 32.80 -58.78 66.55
C LEU A 2 33.91 -58.20 67.43
N THR A 3 34.77 -57.35 66.86
CA THR A 3 35.02 -55.99 67.41
C THR A 3 35.62 -55.09 66.33
N LYS A 4 34.92 -53.97 66.08
CA LYS A 4 35.31 -52.85 65.20
C LYS A 4 36.44 -52.04 65.83
N LYS A 5 37.33 -51.47 65.02
CA LYS A 5 38.07 -50.26 65.38
C LYS A 5 37.89 -49.19 64.31
N LEU A 6 37.51 -48.00 64.79
CA LEU A 6 37.29 -46.76 64.08
C LEU A 6 38.57 -46.25 63.42
N ILE A 7 38.44 -45.63 62.25
CA ILE A 7 39.30 -44.53 61.83
C ILE A 7 38.39 -43.38 61.46
N ALA A 8 38.53 -42.29 62.20
CA ALA A 8 37.91 -41.00 61.95
C ALA A 8 38.54 -40.38 60.69
N LEU A 9 37.73 -39.89 59.77
CA LEU A 9 38.17 -39.01 58.70
C LEU A 9 37.36 -37.72 58.75
N LEU A 10 38.10 -36.62 58.82
CA LEU A 10 37.69 -35.25 59.09
C LEU A 10 36.63 -34.69 58.13
N LEU A 11 35.71 -33.92 58.72
CA LEU A 11 34.78 -33.03 58.06
C LEU A 11 35.50 -31.99 57.20
N THR A 12 35.03 -31.82 55.96
CA THR A 12 34.94 -30.50 55.34
C THR A 12 33.46 -30.15 55.20
N PRO A 13 33.01 -28.97 55.67
CA PRO A 13 31.67 -28.53 55.35
C PRO A 13 31.66 -28.09 53.88
N ILE A 14 31.06 -28.90 53.01
CA ILE A 14 30.64 -28.45 51.69
C ILE A 14 29.56 -27.39 51.95
N LEU A 15 29.91 -26.13 51.77
CA LEU A 15 28.98 -25.02 51.82
C LEU A 15 28.01 -25.17 50.63
N LEU A 16 26.84 -25.76 50.88
CA LEU A 16 25.74 -25.79 49.92
C LEU A 16 25.21 -24.37 49.77
N ILE A 17 25.74 -23.65 48.80
CA ILE A 17 25.21 -22.38 48.34
C ILE A 17 23.81 -22.66 47.80
N ASN A 18 22.78 -22.27 48.54
CA ASN A 18 21.40 -22.31 48.10
C ASN A 18 21.22 -21.20 47.06
N MET A 19 21.56 -21.48 45.80
CA MET A 19 21.21 -20.58 44.71
C MET A 19 19.71 -20.78 44.42
N PRO A 20 18.87 -19.74 44.55
CA PRO A 20 17.53 -19.83 43.99
C PRO A 20 17.70 -20.02 42.48
N ALA A 21 17.13 -21.09 41.93
CA ALA A 21 17.01 -21.23 40.50
C ALA A 21 16.28 -19.98 39.99
N LEU A 22 16.99 -19.12 39.25
CA LEU A 22 16.34 -18.03 38.54
C LEU A 22 15.33 -18.69 37.61
N ALA A 23 14.05 -18.55 37.95
CA ALA A 23 12.97 -18.91 37.06
C ALA A 23 13.19 -18.10 35.78
N VAL A 24 13.58 -18.77 34.70
CA VAL A 24 13.53 -18.19 33.37
C VAL A 24 12.04 -18.05 33.08
N GLU A 25 11.50 -16.88 33.36
CA GLU A 25 10.16 -16.51 32.93
C GLU A 25 10.17 -16.60 31.41
N ASN A 26 9.44 -17.58 30.85
CA ASN A 26 9.18 -17.64 29.43
C ASN A 26 8.32 -16.43 29.09
N VAL A 27 8.97 -15.30 28.80
CA VAL A 27 8.35 -14.17 28.14
C VAL A 27 8.00 -14.65 26.75
N GLU A 28 6.79 -15.17 26.61
CA GLU A 28 6.15 -15.45 25.33
C GLU A 28 6.09 -14.10 24.61
N ARG A 29 7.14 -13.82 23.81
CA ARG A 29 7.20 -12.62 23.00
C ARG A 29 6.05 -12.73 22.01
N ASP A 30 4.98 -12.02 22.31
CA ASP A 30 3.86 -11.79 21.42
C ASP A 30 4.42 -11.01 20.21
N THR A 31 4.98 -11.74 19.25
CA THR A 31 5.44 -11.17 18.00
C THR A 31 4.20 -10.63 17.31
N PRO A 32 4.12 -9.32 17.03
CA PRO A 32 2.95 -8.77 16.37
C PRO A 32 2.78 -9.53 15.06
N LYS A 33 1.68 -10.27 14.98
CA LYS A 33 1.29 -10.98 13.77
C LYS A 33 1.05 -9.91 12.72
N ILE A 34 2.03 -9.71 11.84
CA ILE A 34 1.91 -8.79 10.72
C ILE A 34 0.88 -9.41 9.78
N GLU A 35 -0.39 -9.11 10.01
CA GLU A 35 -1.44 -9.44 9.08
C GLU A 35 -1.24 -8.56 7.85
N SER A 36 -0.76 -9.15 6.77
CA SER A 36 -0.71 -8.47 5.47
C SER A 36 -2.16 -8.18 5.06
N ARG A 37 -2.60 -6.93 5.25
CA ARG A 37 -3.87 -6.48 4.70
C ARG A 37 -3.80 -6.68 3.19
N GLN A 38 -4.77 -7.42 2.64
CA GLN A 38 -4.91 -7.54 1.20
C GLN A 38 -5.11 -6.15 0.59
N MET A 39 -4.32 -5.82 -0.42
CA MET A 39 -4.41 -4.56 -1.14
C MET A 39 -5.77 -4.45 -1.85
N ASP A 40 -6.33 -3.24 -1.92
CA ASP A 40 -7.56 -3.00 -2.68
C ASP A 40 -7.33 -3.33 -4.16
N LYS A 41 -8.31 -3.96 -4.82
CA LYS A 41 -8.21 -4.28 -6.25
C LYS A 41 -8.00 -3.02 -7.11
N ARG A 42 -8.62 -1.90 -6.74
CA ARG A 42 -8.41 -0.59 -7.38
C ARG A 42 -6.96 -0.14 -7.22
N ALA A 43 -6.36 -0.39 -6.05
CA ALA A 43 -4.96 -0.10 -5.80
C ALA A 43 -4.02 -1.01 -6.61
N GLU A 44 -4.36 -2.29 -6.78
CA GLU A 44 -3.62 -3.21 -7.69
C GLU A 44 -3.61 -2.68 -9.13
N VAL A 45 -4.78 -2.27 -9.63
CA VAL A 45 -4.94 -1.67 -10.96
C VAL A 45 -4.13 -0.37 -11.06
N LEU A 46 -4.29 0.54 -10.10
CA LEU A 46 -3.62 1.83 -10.10
C LEU A 46 -2.10 1.70 -10.00
N GLN A 47 -1.60 0.78 -9.16
CA GLN A 47 -0.18 0.47 -9.06
C GLN A 47 0.37 0.05 -10.44
N GLY A 48 -0.31 -0.89 -11.12
CA GLY A 48 0.08 -1.32 -12.46
C GLY A 48 0.05 -0.19 -13.49
N TYR A 49 -0.95 0.70 -13.40
CA TYR A 49 -1.05 1.86 -14.28
C TYR A 49 0.10 2.83 -14.06
N LEU A 50 0.38 3.21 -12.81
CA LEU A 50 1.46 4.13 -12.44
C LEU A 50 2.84 3.54 -12.77
N ALA A 51 3.01 2.23 -12.66
CA ALA A 51 4.24 1.52 -13.03
C ALA A 51 4.57 1.68 -14.53
N LYS A 52 3.56 1.65 -15.43
CA LYS A 52 3.75 1.91 -16.88
C LYS A 52 4.42 3.25 -17.16
N TYR A 53 4.23 4.23 -16.29
CA TYR A 53 4.82 5.57 -16.42
C TYR A 53 6.14 5.73 -15.66
N ASN A 54 6.59 4.71 -14.91
CA ASN A 54 7.68 4.79 -13.95
C ASN A 54 7.43 5.90 -12.91
N SER A 55 6.19 5.98 -12.41
CA SER A 55 5.84 6.95 -11.38
C SER A 55 6.48 6.56 -10.04
N PRO A 56 7.06 7.51 -9.28
CA PRO A 56 7.48 7.24 -7.90
C PRO A 56 6.31 6.91 -6.98
N MET A 57 5.08 7.29 -7.34
CA MET A 57 3.88 7.08 -6.54
C MET A 57 3.26 5.68 -6.71
N GLN A 58 3.82 4.81 -7.55
CA GLN A 58 3.29 3.45 -7.78
C GLN A 58 3.23 2.61 -6.49
N TYR A 59 4.10 2.91 -5.51
CA TYR A 59 4.15 2.23 -4.22
C TYR A 59 3.13 2.78 -3.21
N GLN A 60 2.45 3.88 -3.55
CA GLN A 60 1.41 4.53 -2.74
C GLN A 60 0.03 4.40 -3.39
N ALA A 61 -0.17 3.41 -4.26
CA ALA A 61 -1.46 3.19 -4.92
C ALA A 61 -2.60 2.99 -3.92
N GLN A 62 -2.35 2.30 -2.80
CA GLN A 62 -3.34 2.17 -1.72
C GLN A 62 -3.68 3.53 -1.08
N ASP A 63 -2.69 4.41 -0.90
CA ASP A 63 -2.93 5.75 -0.32
C ASP A 63 -3.85 6.61 -1.21
N PHE A 64 -3.78 6.45 -2.54
CA PHE A 64 -4.71 7.11 -3.47
C PHE A 64 -6.15 6.65 -3.23
N ILE A 65 -6.35 5.34 -3.09
CA ILE A 65 -7.66 4.75 -2.85
C ILE A 65 -8.21 5.22 -1.50
N ASP A 66 -7.39 5.15 -0.44
CA ASP A 66 -7.78 5.59 0.89
C ASP A 66 -8.19 7.08 0.88
N ALA A 67 -7.43 7.95 0.19
CA ALA A 67 -7.72 9.38 0.12
C ALA A 67 -9.00 9.69 -0.67
N ALA A 68 -9.26 8.93 -1.74
CA ALA A 68 -10.47 9.06 -2.54
C ALA A 68 -11.71 8.62 -1.75
N ASP A 69 -11.65 7.47 -1.08
CA ASP A 69 -12.72 6.95 -0.25
C ASP A 69 -13.03 7.88 0.93
N ALA A 70 -11.99 8.35 1.63
CA ALA A 70 -12.13 9.32 2.72
C ALA A 70 -12.78 10.64 2.28
N SER A 71 -12.64 11.00 1.01
CA SER A 71 -13.19 12.22 0.42
C SER A 71 -14.49 12.00 -0.36
N GLY A 72 -14.95 10.75 -0.52
CA GLY A 72 -16.11 10.39 -1.33
C GLY A 72 -15.97 10.80 -2.80
N MET A 73 -14.78 10.59 -3.39
CA MET A 73 -14.47 10.95 -4.77
C MET A 73 -14.19 9.72 -5.63
N ASP A 74 -14.30 9.87 -6.95
CA ASP A 74 -13.76 8.89 -7.88
C ASP A 74 -12.24 8.73 -7.66
N TRP A 75 -11.80 7.50 -7.43
CA TRP A 75 -10.41 7.15 -7.16
C TRP A 75 -9.48 7.42 -8.35
N LYS A 76 -10.01 7.53 -9.57
CA LYS A 76 -9.24 7.88 -10.78
C LYS A 76 -8.97 9.37 -10.92
N LEU A 77 -9.74 10.25 -10.25
CA LEU A 77 -9.62 11.69 -10.44
C LEU A 77 -8.25 12.24 -9.99
N LEU A 78 -7.84 11.91 -8.77
CA LEU A 78 -6.59 12.43 -8.21
C LEU A 78 -5.34 11.95 -8.99
N PRO A 79 -5.21 10.67 -9.38
CA PRO A 79 -4.16 10.22 -10.28
C PRO A 79 -4.20 10.90 -11.66
N ALA A 80 -5.38 11.12 -12.25
CA ALA A 80 -5.49 11.77 -13.55
C ALA A 80 -4.96 13.21 -13.51
N ILE A 81 -5.29 13.97 -12.46
CA ILE A 81 -4.73 15.31 -12.23
C ILE A 81 -3.21 15.25 -12.11
N ALA A 82 -2.65 14.29 -11.34
CA ALA A 82 -1.21 14.12 -11.24
C ALA A 82 -0.54 13.79 -12.59
N GLY A 83 -1.22 13.04 -13.45
CA GLY A 83 -0.78 12.76 -14.82
C GLY A 83 -0.59 14.02 -15.64
N VAL A 84 -1.51 14.98 -15.52
CA VAL A 84 -1.43 16.28 -16.22
C VAL A 84 -0.35 17.18 -15.62
N GLU A 85 -0.30 17.29 -14.30
CA GLU A 85 0.49 18.31 -13.61
C GLU A 85 1.98 17.97 -13.49
N SER A 86 2.32 16.67 -13.40
CA SER A 86 3.68 16.24 -13.08
C SER A 86 4.10 14.94 -13.75
N THR A 87 3.34 14.45 -14.72
CA THR A 87 3.49 13.10 -15.29
C THR A 87 3.56 12.06 -14.16
N PHE A 88 2.56 12.11 -13.28
CA PHE A 88 2.45 11.24 -12.10
C PHE A 88 3.63 11.38 -11.14
N GLY A 89 3.96 12.60 -10.74
CA GLY A 89 4.97 12.89 -9.72
C GLY A 89 6.42 12.80 -10.19
N LYS A 90 6.66 12.62 -11.49
CA LYS A 90 8.01 12.54 -12.08
C LYS A 90 8.65 13.91 -12.22
N PHE A 91 7.85 14.92 -12.53
CA PHE A 91 8.29 16.29 -12.75
C PHE A 91 7.64 17.19 -11.71
N ILE A 92 8.30 17.31 -10.56
CA ILE A 92 7.91 18.22 -9.48
C ILE A 92 9.10 19.10 -9.08
N PRO A 93 8.89 20.34 -8.64
CA PRO A 93 9.97 21.25 -8.25
C PRO A 93 10.61 20.89 -6.89
N GLY A 94 10.11 19.86 -6.21
CA GLY A 94 10.55 19.42 -4.89
C GLY A 94 9.37 19.00 -4.00
N GLY A 95 9.66 18.44 -2.82
CA GLY A 95 8.64 17.94 -1.90
C GLY A 95 7.79 16.82 -2.51
N TYR A 96 6.48 16.85 -2.27
CA TYR A 96 5.55 15.80 -2.68
C TYR A 96 4.24 16.34 -3.28
N ASN A 97 4.32 17.44 -4.05
CA ASN A 97 3.16 18.08 -4.68
C ASN A 97 3.06 17.70 -6.17
N ALA A 98 2.40 16.58 -6.46
CA ALA A 98 2.20 16.09 -7.82
C ALA A 98 1.06 16.78 -8.58
N TRP A 99 0.33 17.72 -7.94
CA TRP A 99 -0.95 18.24 -8.45
C TRP A 99 -0.94 19.74 -8.72
N GLY A 100 0.20 20.42 -8.54
CA GLY A 100 0.26 21.88 -8.65
C GLY A 100 -0.61 22.61 -7.61
N TRP A 101 -0.94 21.93 -6.50
CA TRP A 101 -1.92 22.45 -5.54
C TRP A 101 -1.34 23.61 -4.72
N GLY A 102 -2.07 24.73 -4.66
CA GLY A 102 -1.67 25.92 -3.90
C GLY A 102 -0.39 26.59 -4.40
N VAL A 103 -0.09 26.48 -5.69
CA VAL A 103 1.04 27.17 -6.33
C VAL A 103 0.59 28.53 -6.85
N TYR A 104 1.20 29.61 -6.36
CA TYR A 104 0.92 30.99 -6.75
C TYR A 104 2.23 31.78 -6.91
N GLY A 105 2.58 32.16 -8.14
CA GLY A 105 3.83 32.86 -8.44
C GLY A 105 5.04 32.04 -7.98
N ASN A 106 5.82 32.58 -7.04
CA ASN A 106 7.01 31.92 -6.47
C ASN A 106 6.70 31.07 -5.22
N GLN A 107 5.44 31.02 -4.78
CA GLN A 107 5.03 30.25 -3.61
C GLN A 107 4.46 28.91 -4.06
N ALA A 108 4.95 27.82 -3.46
CA ALA A 108 4.44 26.47 -3.69
C ALA A 108 4.25 25.76 -2.35
N ILE A 109 3.16 25.00 -2.24
CA ILE A 109 2.98 24.07 -1.11
C ILE A 109 3.85 22.85 -1.36
N TYR A 110 4.69 22.52 -0.38
CA TYR A 110 5.48 21.29 -0.34
C TYR A 110 4.96 20.41 0.78
N PHE A 111 4.30 19.32 0.44
CA PHE A 111 3.91 18.29 1.41
C PHE A 111 5.15 17.54 1.90
N LYS A 112 5.07 16.92 3.08
CA LYS A 112 6.12 16.11 3.71
C LYS A 112 6.14 14.67 3.21
N SER A 113 5.05 14.21 2.59
CA SER A 113 4.95 12.89 1.97
C SER A 113 3.90 12.86 0.86
N TRP A 114 3.96 11.84 -0.01
CA TRP A 114 2.90 11.59 -1.00
C TRP A 114 1.53 11.42 -0.34
N ARG A 115 1.45 10.63 0.74
CA ARG A 115 0.20 10.38 1.46
C ARG A 115 -0.41 11.68 1.99
N GLU A 116 0.38 12.55 2.62
CA GLU A 116 -0.12 13.86 3.08
C GLU A 116 -0.68 14.70 1.92
N GLY A 117 0.03 14.75 0.80
CA GLY A 117 -0.43 15.44 -0.40
C GLY A 117 -1.74 14.86 -0.93
N MET A 118 -1.85 13.54 -1.06
CA MET A 118 -3.05 12.87 -1.55
C MET A 118 -4.28 13.20 -0.70
N PHE A 119 -4.16 13.06 0.63
CA PHE A 119 -5.27 13.36 1.55
C PHE A 119 -5.65 14.84 1.54
N THR A 120 -4.66 15.73 1.53
CA THR A 120 -4.90 17.19 1.54
C THR A 120 -5.57 17.66 0.26
N VAL A 121 -5.04 17.24 -0.89
CA VAL A 121 -5.58 17.63 -2.20
C VAL A 121 -6.95 16.99 -2.42
N SER A 122 -7.17 15.74 -2.03
CA SER A 122 -8.48 15.09 -2.11
C SER A 122 -9.54 15.80 -1.29
N ALA A 123 -9.25 16.12 -0.03
CA ALA A 123 -10.16 16.88 0.82
C ALA A 123 -10.43 18.29 0.25
N GLY A 124 -9.40 18.93 -0.30
CA GLY A 124 -9.49 20.22 -0.97
C GLY A 124 -10.38 20.19 -2.22
N LEU A 125 -10.21 19.18 -3.09
CA LEU A 125 -11.04 18.96 -4.27
C LEU A 125 -12.50 18.72 -3.87
N ARG A 126 -12.75 17.85 -2.89
CA ARG A 126 -14.09 17.59 -2.38
C ARG A 126 -14.75 18.87 -1.87
N LYS A 127 -14.09 19.61 -0.99
CA LYS A 127 -14.63 20.82 -0.35
C LYS A 127 -14.84 21.97 -1.34
N ASN A 128 -13.81 22.27 -2.13
CA ASN A 128 -13.74 23.52 -2.89
C ASN A 128 -14.31 23.40 -4.32
N TYR A 129 -14.59 22.18 -4.78
CA TYR A 129 -15.08 21.91 -6.13
C TYR A 129 -16.32 21.03 -6.11
N ILE A 130 -16.19 19.79 -5.66
CA ILE A 130 -17.25 18.77 -5.83
C ILE A 130 -18.48 19.12 -4.99
N ASN A 131 -18.31 19.55 -3.74
CA ASN A 131 -19.42 20.02 -2.88
C ASN A 131 -20.11 21.28 -3.41
N ARG A 132 -19.51 21.96 -4.40
CA ARG A 132 -20.09 23.12 -5.09
C ARG A 132 -20.71 22.74 -6.44
N GLY A 133 -20.85 21.45 -6.73
CA GLY A 133 -21.44 20.93 -7.97
C GLY A 133 -20.47 20.85 -9.15
N LEU A 134 -19.16 21.02 -8.93
CA LEU A 134 -18.15 20.87 -9.97
C LEU A 134 -17.66 19.42 -10.00
N THR A 135 -18.39 18.56 -10.70
CA THR A 135 -18.21 17.09 -10.65
C THR A 135 -17.50 16.50 -11.87
N ASP A 136 -17.29 17.29 -12.93
CA ASP A 136 -16.59 16.85 -14.14
C ASP A 136 -15.33 17.69 -14.42
N PRO A 137 -14.34 17.18 -15.18
CA PRO A 137 -13.09 17.90 -15.45
C PRO A 137 -13.27 19.29 -16.06
N ALA A 138 -14.28 19.51 -16.91
CA ALA A 138 -14.52 20.82 -17.51
C ALA A 138 -15.03 21.82 -16.45
N SER A 139 -15.92 21.39 -15.56
CA SER A 139 -16.41 22.20 -14.46
C SER A 139 -15.32 22.55 -13.43
N ILE A 140 -14.45 21.60 -13.11
CA ILE A 140 -13.31 21.78 -12.20
C ILE A 140 -12.30 22.76 -12.81
N ASN A 141 -12.01 22.63 -14.12
CA ASN A 141 -11.03 23.45 -14.82
C ASN A 141 -11.31 24.95 -14.67
N ARG A 142 -12.59 25.35 -14.65
CA ARG A 142 -13.01 26.76 -14.49
C ARG A 142 -12.40 27.47 -13.27
N MET A 143 -12.00 26.71 -12.25
CA MET A 143 -11.33 27.25 -11.06
C MET A 143 -9.92 26.69 -10.84
N TYR A 144 -9.61 25.50 -11.34
CA TYR A 144 -8.35 24.81 -11.02
C TYR A 144 -7.16 25.33 -11.84
N SER A 145 -7.37 25.60 -13.14
CA SER A 145 -6.28 25.95 -14.06
C SER A 145 -6.66 27.09 -14.99
N THR A 146 -5.66 27.87 -15.42
CA THR A 146 -5.81 28.86 -16.49
C THR A 146 -5.76 28.22 -17.88
N SER A 147 -5.33 26.95 -17.97
CA SER A 147 -5.23 26.23 -19.23
C SER A 147 -6.57 25.62 -19.63
N SER A 148 -7.11 26.04 -20.77
CA SER A 148 -8.31 25.41 -21.34
C SER A 148 -8.13 23.92 -21.66
N LYS A 149 -6.89 23.49 -21.95
CA LYS A 149 -6.54 22.10 -22.28
C LYS A 149 -6.49 21.16 -21.07
N TRP A 150 -6.44 21.70 -19.85
CA TRP A 150 -6.33 20.90 -18.63
C TRP A 150 -7.46 19.87 -18.53
N SER A 151 -8.71 20.29 -18.75
CA SER A 151 -9.88 19.40 -18.71
C SER A 151 -9.80 18.25 -19.71
N THR A 152 -9.33 18.51 -20.94
CA THR A 152 -9.14 17.50 -21.97
C THR A 152 -8.06 16.50 -21.57
N ASN A 153 -6.96 16.95 -20.99
CA ASN A 153 -5.87 16.08 -20.56
C ASN A 153 -6.25 15.23 -19.35
N VAL A 154 -6.99 15.79 -18.38
CA VAL A 154 -7.53 15.02 -17.25
C VAL A 154 -8.51 13.95 -17.77
N THR A 155 -9.42 14.33 -18.67
CA THR A 155 -10.34 13.39 -19.32
C THR A 155 -9.60 12.28 -20.07
N PHE A 156 -8.49 12.61 -20.74
CA PHE A 156 -7.65 11.60 -21.39
C PHE A 156 -7.13 10.55 -20.39
N PHE A 157 -6.56 10.98 -19.26
CA PHE A 157 -6.04 10.04 -18.26
C PHE A 157 -7.13 9.24 -17.55
N LEU A 158 -8.31 9.83 -17.29
CA LEU A 158 -9.46 9.09 -16.79
C LEU A 158 -9.85 7.94 -17.74
N ASN A 159 -9.96 8.24 -19.03
CA ASN A 159 -10.29 7.25 -20.06
C ASN A 159 -9.20 6.20 -20.26
N ASP A 160 -7.92 6.59 -20.15
CA ASP A 160 -6.80 5.65 -20.28
C ASP A 160 -6.72 4.70 -19.08
N MET A 161 -6.98 5.18 -17.85
CA MET A 161 -7.11 4.33 -16.67
C MET A 161 -8.30 3.38 -16.75
N GLU A 162 -9.46 3.84 -17.24
CA GLU A 162 -10.62 2.98 -17.47
C GLU A 162 -10.30 1.83 -18.44
N LYS A 163 -9.62 2.14 -19.56
CA LYS A 163 -9.18 1.12 -20.52
C LYS A 163 -8.14 0.17 -19.92
N PHE A 164 -7.24 0.69 -19.09
CA PHE A 164 -6.24 -0.12 -18.42
C PHE A 164 -6.87 -1.09 -17.42
N GLU A 165 -7.82 -0.63 -16.59
CA GLU A 165 -8.59 -1.45 -15.65
C GLU A 165 -9.28 -2.61 -16.37
N ALA A 166 -10.00 -2.33 -17.46
CA ALA A 166 -10.66 -3.36 -18.26
C ALA A 166 -9.66 -4.37 -18.88
N GLN A 167 -8.43 -3.95 -19.20
CA GLN A 167 -7.38 -4.87 -19.67
C GLN A 167 -6.80 -5.70 -18.51
N TYR A 168 -6.61 -5.07 -17.36
CA TYR A 168 -6.07 -5.69 -16.15
C TYR A 168 -6.98 -6.83 -15.68
N GLU A 169 -8.28 -6.56 -15.55
CA GLU A 169 -9.26 -7.56 -15.10
C GLU A 169 -9.38 -8.73 -16.07
N ARG A 170 -9.35 -8.47 -17.39
CA ARG A 170 -9.34 -9.55 -18.39
C ARG A 170 -8.13 -10.45 -18.27
N LYS A 171 -6.92 -9.88 -18.12
CA LYS A 171 -5.68 -10.66 -17.95
C LYS A 171 -5.70 -11.47 -16.67
N ARG A 172 -6.18 -10.87 -15.57
CA ARG A 172 -6.34 -11.55 -14.28
C ARG A 172 -7.32 -12.73 -14.39
N GLY A 173 -8.47 -12.55 -15.02
CA GLY A 173 -9.45 -13.61 -15.23
C GLY A 173 -8.92 -14.76 -16.09
N GLN A 174 -8.18 -14.45 -17.16
CA GLN A 174 -7.52 -15.44 -18.00
C GLN A 174 -6.47 -16.24 -17.23
N ALA A 175 -5.61 -15.57 -16.44
CA ALA A 175 -4.60 -16.22 -15.62
C ALA A 175 -5.21 -17.15 -14.55
N ALA A 176 -6.28 -16.70 -13.88
CA ALA A 176 -7.02 -17.52 -12.91
C ALA A 176 -7.61 -18.77 -13.58
N SER A 177 -8.21 -18.62 -14.76
CA SER A 177 -8.79 -19.72 -15.53
C SER A 177 -7.71 -20.74 -15.95
N MET A 178 -6.57 -20.26 -16.46
CA MET A 178 -5.43 -21.12 -16.82
C MET A 178 -4.88 -21.89 -15.61
N HIS A 179 -4.80 -21.25 -14.45
CA HIS A 179 -4.33 -21.90 -13.22
C HIS A 179 -5.25 -23.05 -12.79
N LEU A 180 -6.57 -22.85 -12.85
CA LEU A 180 -7.55 -23.90 -12.54
C LEU A 180 -7.46 -25.08 -13.51
N ILE A 181 -7.30 -24.82 -14.81
CA ILE A 181 -7.12 -25.87 -15.82
C ILE A 181 -5.86 -26.68 -15.55
N ALA A 182 -4.74 -26.01 -15.23
CA ALA A 182 -3.49 -26.69 -14.90
C ALA A 182 -3.60 -27.59 -13.66
N GLN A 183 -4.30 -27.13 -12.61
CA GLN A 183 -4.56 -27.93 -11.42
C GLN A 183 -5.42 -29.16 -11.73
N ALA A 184 -6.50 -28.99 -12.49
CA ALA A 184 -7.39 -30.09 -12.87
C ALA A 184 -6.67 -31.15 -13.73
N ALA A 185 -5.82 -30.71 -14.66
CA ALA A 185 -5.00 -31.60 -15.47
C ALA A 185 -3.99 -32.39 -14.62
N GLY A 186 -3.34 -31.74 -13.65
CA GLY A 186 -2.41 -32.37 -12.72
C GLY A 186 -3.08 -33.43 -11.84
N GLN A 187 -4.24 -33.13 -11.26
CA GLN A 187 -5.01 -34.09 -10.46
C GLN A 187 -5.47 -35.29 -11.29
N SER A 188 -5.91 -35.05 -12.54
CA SER A 188 -6.31 -36.12 -13.46
C SER A 188 -5.13 -37.04 -13.79
N ALA A 189 -3.94 -36.47 -14.04
CA ALA A 189 -2.72 -37.24 -14.28
C ALA A 189 -2.29 -38.07 -13.07
N GLN A 190 -2.36 -37.51 -11.85
CA GLN A 190 -2.07 -38.25 -10.61
C GLN A 190 -3.03 -39.42 -10.40
N LEU A 191 -4.33 -39.21 -10.63
CA LEU A 191 -5.33 -40.27 -10.51
C LEU A 191 -5.08 -41.40 -11.52
N ALA A 192 -4.71 -41.07 -12.75
CA ALA A 192 -4.40 -42.05 -13.79
C ALA A 192 -3.16 -42.91 -13.46
N MET A 193 -2.15 -42.36 -12.78
CA MET A 193 -0.95 -43.10 -12.36
C MET A 193 -1.14 -43.95 -11.10
N SER A 194 -2.21 -43.72 -10.34
CA SER A 194 -2.53 -44.46 -9.12
C SER A 194 -3.36 -45.73 -9.35
N ARG A 195 -3.64 -46.07 -10.62
CA ARG A 195 -4.36 -47.27 -11.06
C ARG A 195 -3.40 -48.27 -11.70
#